data_AF-A0A191HU56-F1
#
_entry.id   AF-A0A191HU56-F1
#
_cell.length_a   1.000
_cell.length_b   1.000
_cell.length_c   1.000
_cell.angle_alpha   90.00
_cell.angle_beta   90.00
_cell.angle_gamma   90.00
#
_symmetry.space_group_name_H-M   'P 1'
#
loop_
_entity.id
_entity.type
_entity.pdbx_description
1 polymer ?
#
loop_
_entity_poly.entity_id
_entity_poly.type
_entity_poly.pdbx_seq_one_letter_code
_entity_poly.pdbx_strand_id
1 'polypeptide(L)'
;MAQFEKKKTIEDMRVWALQNKITLNETFEYTKEVDENYMLEQSVPADKKIQKGSTVDVKISKGADPEEKIPLPDFASMNGTQIEEWKEKSQ
;
A
#
# COMPACT_ATOMS: atom_id res chain seq x y z
N MET A 1 -0.17 8.32 22.65
CA MET A 1 -0.78 9.00 21.49
C MET A 1 -0.32 8.22 20.27
N ALA A 2 -1.20 7.83 19.36
CA ALA A 2 -0.82 6.99 18.23
C ALA A 2 -0.33 7.87 17.09
N GLN A 3 0.98 8.07 16.98
CA GLN A 3 1.57 8.90 15.93
C GLN A 3 1.89 8.04 14.72
N PHE A 4 0.97 8.01 13.77
CA PHE A 4 1.13 7.24 12.54
C PHE A 4 1.15 8.17 11.35
N GLU A 5 2.33 8.68 11.04
CA GLU A 5 2.55 9.38 9.78
C GLU A 5 2.62 8.37 8.63
N LYS A 6 2.21 8.80 7.43
CA LYS A 6 2.09 8.06 6.16
C LYS A 6 3.37 7.36 5.63
N LYS A 7 4.36 7.08 6.48
CA LYS A 7 5.64 6.43 6.14
C LYS A 7 6.10 5.38 7.16
N LYS A 8 5.23 4.91 8.04
CA LYS A 8 5.56 3.82 8.97
C LYS A 8 5.32 2.45 8.32
N THR A 9 6.19 1.51 8.66
CA THR A 9 6.10 0.12 8.18
C THR A 9 5.04 -0.64 8.98
N ILE A 10 4.57 -1.76 8.44
CA ILE A 10 3.70 -2.68 9.19
C ILE A 10 4.38 -3.19 10.48
N GLU A 11 5.70 -3.27 10.49
CA GLU A 11 6.46 -3.69 11.66
C GLU A 11 6.32 -2.70 12.82
N ASP A 12 6.45 -1.40 12.54
CA ASP A 12 6.19 -0.34 13.53
C ASP A 12 4.77 -0.42 14.10
N MET A 13 3.78 -0.68 13.22
CA MET A 13 2.38 -0.82 13.61
C MET A 13 2.18 -1.99 14.57
N ARG A 14 2.75 -3.16 14.23
CA ARG A 14 2.68 -4.37 15.07
C ARG A 14 3.28 -4.14 16.45
N VAL A 15 4.46 -3.51 16.52
CA VAL A 15 5.12 -3.19 17.79
C VAL A 15 4.24 -2.27 18.64
N TRP A 16 3.70 -1.20 18.05
CA TRP A 16 2.80 -0.30 18.76
C TRP A 16 1.53 -1.02 19.25
N ALA A 17 0.94 -1.88 18.42
CA ALA A 17 -0.29 -2.57 18.75
C ALA A 17 -0.09 -3.51 19.94
N LEU A 18 1.02 -4.24 19.95
CA LEU A 18 1.43 -5.07 21.09
C LEU A 18 1.62 -4.24 22.37
N GLN A 19 2.32 -3.11 22.28
CA GLN A 19 2.56 -2.22 23.43
C GLN A 19 1.26 -1.63 24.00
N ASN A 20 0.29 -1.33 23.13
CA ASN A 20 -0.96 -0.69 23.52
C ASN A 20 -2.12 -1.68 23.72
N LYS A 21 -1.86 -2.99 23.58
CA LYS A 21 -2.87 -4.07 23.63
C LYS A 21 -4.00 -3.82 22.63
N ILE A 22 -3.65 -3.51 21.40
CA ILE A 22 -4.56 -3.22 20.30
C ILE A 22 -4.50 -4.38 19.31
N THR A 23 -5.63 -4.72 18.72
CA THR A 23 -5.72 -5.74 17.67
C THR A 23 -5.54 -5.04 16.32
N LEU A 24 -4.62 -5.52 15.49
CA LEU A 24 -4.51 -5.06 14.10
C LEU A 24 -5.26 -6.02 13.18
N ASN A 25 -6.06 -5.47 12.29
CA ASN A 25 -6.60 -6.20 11.15
C ASN A 25 -5.82 -5.80 9.90
N GLU A 26 -4.92 -6.69 9.46
CA GLU A 26 -3.96 -6.43 8.40
C GLU A 26 -4.51 -6.89 7.05
N THR A 27 -4.73 -5.94 6.14
CA THR A 27 -5.14 -6.22 4.76
C THR A 27 -4.00 -5.88 3.82
N PHE A 28 -3.74 -6.73 2.84
CA PHE A 28 -2.62 -6.54 1.92
C PHE A 28 -3.13 -6.29 0.50
N GLU A 29 -2.80 -5.13 -0.06
CA GLU A 29 -3.19 -4.73 -1.42
C GLU A 29 -1.94 -4.44 -2.26
N TYR A 30 -1.99 -4.80 -3.54
CA TYR A 30 -0.94 -4.44 -4.48
C TYR A 30 -1.08 -2.97 -4.88
N THR A 31 0.03 -2.24 -4.86
CA THR A 31 0.11 -0.89 -5.42
C THR A 31 1.52 -0.57 -5.88
N LYS A 32 1.60 0.14 -7.00
CA LYS A 32 2.86 0.68 -7.52
C LYS A 32 3.28 2.00 -6.87
N GLU A 33 2.40 2.64 -6.10
CA GLU A 33 2.66 3.96 -5.51
C GLU A 33 3.45 3.89 -4.20
N VAL A 34 3.39 2.76 -3.50
CA VAL A 34 3.95 2.59 -2.17
C VAL A 34 4.75 1.29 -2.11
N ASP A 35 5.96 1.35 -1.57
CA ASP A 35 6.85 0.19 -1.43
C ASP A 35 6.22 -0.94 -0.60
N GLU A 36 6.65 -2.17 -0.85
CA GLU A 36 6.21 -3.34 -0.07
C GLU A 36 6.45 -3.12 1.43
N ASN A 37 5.52 -3.61 2.26
CA ASN A 37 5.54 -3.53 3.72
C ASN A 37 5.28 -2.12 4.30
N TYR A 38 5.01 -1.13 3.45
CA TYR A 38 4.53 0.17 3.89
C TYR A 38 3.02 0.21 3.99
N MET A 39 2.54 1.00 4.95
CA MET A 39 1.10 1.17 5.18
C MET A 39 0.50 2.13 4.14
N LEU A 40 -0.54 1.66 3.46
CA LEU A 40 -1.36 2.41 2.51
C LEU A 40 -2.36 3.28 3.24
N GLU A 41 -3.07 2.66 4.18
CA GLU A 41 -4.21 3.26 4.84
C GLU A 41 -4.40 2.66 6.22
N GLN A 42 -4.98 3.43 7.12
CA GLN A 42 -5.41 2.98 8.43
C GLN A 42 -6.77 3.59 8.75
N SER A 43 -7.62 2.80 9.40
CA SER A 43 -8.99 3.22 9.77
C SER A 43 -9.00 4.31 10.84
N VAL A 44 -7.96 4.38 11.68
CA VAL A 44 -7.85 5.40 12.73
C VAL A 44 -6.86 6.47 12.33
N PRO A 45 -7.19 7.77 12.38
CA PRO A 45 -6.22 8.82 12.04
C PRO A 45 -5.06 8.90 13.06
N ALA A 46 -3.93 9.41 12.58
CA ALA A 46 -2.81 9.81 13.43
C ALA A 46 -3.28 10.74 14.56
N ASP A 47 -2.67 10.61 15.72
CA ASP A 47 -2.91 11.39 16.93
C ASP A 47 -4.27 11.19 17.62
N LYS A 48 -5.09 10.24 17.15
CA LYS A 48 -6.32 9.87 17.87
C LYS A 48 -6.01 9.01 19.10
N LYS A 49 -6.75 9.24 20.19
CA LYS A 49 -6.79 8.31 21.33
C LYS A 49 -7.56 7.06 20.94
N ILE A 50 -6.89 5.91 21.03
CA ILE A 50 -7.47 4.58 20.82
C ILE A 50 -7.58 3.90 22.19
N GLN A 51 -8.69 3.21 22.41
CA GLN A 51 -8.87 2.44 23.64
C GLN A 51 -8.07 1.14 23.57
N LYS A 52 -7.59 0.68 24.74
CA LYS A 52 -6.95 -0.63 24.83
C LYS A 52 -7.99 -1.71 24.51
N GLY A 53 -7.61 -2.69 23.69
CA GLY A 53 -8.50 -3.75 23.20
C GLY A 53 -9.34 -3.36 21.99
N SER A 54 -9.17 -2.16 21.42
CA SER A 54 -9.78 -1.81 20.13
C SER A 54 -9.10 -2.55 18.98
N THR A 55 -9.82 -2.67 17.87
CA THR A 55 -9.30 -3.17 16.60
C THR A 55 -9.02 -2.00 15.67
N VAL A 56 -7.88 -2.04 14.98
CA VAL A 56 -7.49 -1.05 13.96
C VAL A 56 -7.27 -1.78 12.65
N ASP A 57 -8.06 -1.44 11.64
CA ASP A 57 -7.84 -1.92 10.29
C ASP A 57 -6.71 -1.12 9.64
N VAL A 58 -5.76 -1.86 9.07
CA VAL A 58 -4.61 -1.31 8.36
C VAL A 58 -4.51 -2.00 7.00
N LYS A 59 -4.21 -1.22 5.97
CA LYS A 59 -3.91 -1.71 4.64
C LYS A 59 -2.43 -1.54 4.37
N ILE A 60 -1.79 -2.59 3.90
CA ILE A 60 -0.35 -2.67 3.66
C ILE A 60 -0.12 -2.92 2.17
N SER A 61 0.89 -2.25 1.64
CA SER A 61 1.36 -2.46 0.28
C SER A 61 2.05 -3.81 0.14
N LYS A 62 1.66 -4.56 -0.88
CA LYS A 62 2.43 -5.68 -1.43
C LYS A 62 3.41 -5.25 -2.52
N GLY A 63 3.58 -3.95 -2.73
CA GLY A 63 4.29 -3.41 -3.88
C GLY A 63 3.51 -3.61 -5.18
N ALA A 64 4.20 -3.39 -6.30
CA ALA A 64 3.61 -3.56 -7.62
C ALA A 64 3.12 -5.00 -7.81
N ASP A 65 1.94 -5.15 -8.39
CA ASP A 65 1.36 -6.46 -8.67
C ASP A 65 2.20 -7.19 -9.74
N PRO A 66 2.85 -8.32 -9.41
CA PRO A 66 3.66 -9.07 -10.36
C PRO A 66 2.82 -9.83 -11.41
N GLU A 67 1.52 -10.01 -11.16
CA GLU A 67 0.57 -10.66 -12.05
C GLU A 67 -0.23 -9.65 -12.89
N GLU A 68 0.02 -8.34 -12.74
CA GLU A 68 -0.57 -7.32 -13.59
C GLU A 68 -0.12 -7.53 -15.03
N LYS A 69 -1.01 -8.16 -15.81
CA LYS A 69 -0.80 -8.42 -17.22
C LYS A 69 -0.96 -7.12 -17.97
N ILE A 70 0.16 -6.44 -18.20
CA ILE A 70 0.22 -5.34 -19.15
C ILE A 70 -0.11 -5.93 -20.53
N PRO A 71 -1.22 -5.56 -21.17
CA PRO A 71 -1.51 -6.01 -22.52
C PRO A 71 -0.41 -5.46 -23.44
N LEU A 72 0.43 -6.37 -23.93
CA LEU A 72 1.48 -6.07 -24.89
C LEU A 72 0.83 -5.91 -26.27
N PRO A 73 0.85 -4.71 -26.87
CA PRO A 73 0.34 -4.50 -28.20
C PRO A 73 1.31 -5.10 -29.22
N ASP A 74 0.84 -5.28 -30.44
CA ASP A 74 1.71 -5.67 -31.54
C ASP A 74 2.61 -4.49 -31.94
N PHE A 75 3.84 -4.50 -31.42
CA PHE A 75 4.85 -3.47 -31.72
C PHE A 75 5.23 -3.40 -33.21
N ALA A 76 5.00 -4.47 -33.98
CA ALA A 76 5.28 -4.46 -35.42
C ALA A 76 4.29 -3.56 -36.19
N SER A 77 3.10 -3.33 -35.64
CA SER A 77 2.04 -2.54 -36.25
C SER A 77 1.97 -1.09 -35.72
N MET A 78 2.79 -0.74 -34.72
CA MET A 78 2.79 0.57 -34.07
C MET A 78 3.89 1.48 -34.62
N ASN A 79 3.60 2.77 -34.72
CA ASN A 79 4.62 3.79 -34.97
C ASN A 79 5.24 4.30 -33.66
N GLY A 80 6.35 5.04 -33.75
CA GLY A 80 7.12 5.52 -32.59
C GLY A 80 6.28 6.27 -31.57
N THR A 81 5.36 7.13 -32.03
CA THR A 81 4.46 7.89 -31.16
C THR A 81 3.51 6.98 -30.39
N GLN A 82 2.94 5.95 -31.04
CA GLN A 82 2.05 5.00 -30.37
C GLN A 82 2.80 4.16 -29.31
N ILE A 83 4.09 3.85 -29.56
CA ILE A 83 4.94 3.11 -28.61
C ILE A 83 5.22 3.98 -27.37
N GLU A 84 5.43 5.28 -27.54
CA GLU A 84 5.61 6.22 -26.43
C GLU A 84 4.34 6.35 -25.58
N GLU A 85 3.18 6.51 -26.23
CA GLU A 85 1.89 6.57 -25.53
C GLU A 85 1.56 5.27 -24.76
N TRP A 86 1.94 4.11 -25.31
CA TRP A 86 1.76 2.83 -24.62
C TRP A 86 2.65 2.69 -23.40
N LYS A 87 3.92 3.11 -23.49
CA LYS A 87 4.84 3.09 -22.34
C LYS A 87 4.31 3.94 -21.19
N GLU A 88 3.81 5.14 -21.49
CA GLU A 88 3.29 6.06 -20.47
C GLU A 88 2.00 5.56 -19.81
N LYS A 89 1.14 4.86 -20.57
CA LYS A 89 -0.08 4.24 -20.02
C LYS A 89 0.17 2.93 -19.25
N SER A 90 1.30 2.29 -19.47
CA SER A 90 1.62 0.97 -18.94
C SER A 90 2.62 0.98 -17.78
N GLN A 91 3.18 2.15 -17.43
CA GLN A 91 3.93 2.41 -16.20
C GLN A 91 3.04 3.01 -15.12
#